data_AF-A0A1Z5JHG2-F1
#
_entry.id   AF-A0A1Z5JHG2-F1
#
_cell.length_a   1.000
_cell.length_b   1.000
_cell.length_c   1.000
_cell.angle_alpha   90.00
_cell.angle_beta   90.00
_cell.angle_gamma   90.00
#
_symmetry.space_group_name_H-M   'P 1'
#
loop_
_entity.id
_entity.type
_entity.pdbx_description
1 polymer ?
#
loop_
_entity_poly.entity_id
_entity_poly.type
_entity_poly.pdbx_seq_one_letter_code
_entity_poly.pdbx_strand_id
1 'polypeptide(L)'
;MNEVQVINELLPTTNMPSTLPSAITRTAHDALLAKQSAARAGYEMGDDLYRDCLLVSSSSSRQTPLVNAGYAVRVVCILQSIQTFASANTIVIVLGAGLDVAGVWTALRGAHRVIEIDVPEICHSKVDLVLKKVPFVETSATDGNRVFQGTTATGGLYTLLATDLRNKNEWRHDLMNILQSNEQDASTSHSYLVISELVMTYLDHSVSDDIMEFCSRLPNCCLVAYEPYGCSSDDKDKSVLEEYKRAYLGQFHEKLEKGNSTISSLSMYPLGYSANTVMARMKRFFPRAYVTSAGLATAAHGISLRIPEPFDEYMALTLHLQSYMLACAFSSSEDTLLQRRMCPWSIGFAPIRIPDQSVVAWITPVEIEDEVAIRELFAQSYEQFFATHPSIQKMVNTSLKKDMALTIDDAASSSQMRQWFRDREGDFFVAVQHHPRSVLGGIAVRKCTPKEQQLHTNDTGQNTARDVYELHRLVVHPAWYRRGIGKALLECVERQITSKAKKTVMLTATTFAGLEGANQFYTSCGFSLPQSFHLGDLQMHTYRKVL
;
A
#
# COMPACT_ATOMS: atom_id res chain seq x y z
N MET A 1 -86.65 -9.57 -16.59
CA MET A 1 -86.46 -10.58 -15.54
C MET A 1 -85.06 -11.13 -15.68
N ASN A 2 -84.22 -10.88 -14.67
CA ASN A 2 -82.90 -11.42 -14.32
C ASN A 2 -81.74 -11.14 -15.31
N GLU A 3 -80.78 -10.27 -14.95
CA GLU A 3 -79.51 -10.55 -14.22
C GLU A 3 -78.54 -11.37 -15.10
N VAL A 4 -77.28 -10.99 -15.37
CA VAL A 4 -76.18 -10.62 -14.46
C VAL A 4 -75.13 -9.78 -15.22
N GLN A 5 -74.63 -8.72 -14.58
CA GLN A 5 -73.40 -7.98 -14.95
C GLN A 5 -72.17 -8.81 -14.57
N VAL A 6 -71.25 -9.06 -15.51
CA VAL A 6 -69.90 -9.55 -15.21
C VAL A 6 -68.95 -8.37 -15.31
N ILE A 7 -68.34 -8.07 -14.16
CA ILE A 7 -67.30 -7.06 -13.94
C ILE A 7 -66.01 -7.57 -14.60
N ASN A 8 -65.41 -6.75 -15.46
CA ASN A 8 -64.03 -6.94 -15.91
C ASN A 8 -63.10 -6.61 -14.73
N GLU A 9 -62.58 -7.64 -14.08
CA GLU A 9 -61.47 -7.51 -13.14
C GLU A 9 -60.19 -7.16 -13.90
N LEU A 10 -59.75 -5.93 -13.68
CA LEU A 10 -58.42 -5.43 -13.98
C LEU A 10 -57.38 -6.31 -13.30
N LEU A 11 -56.55 -6.99 -14.09
CA LEU A 11 -55.28 -7.53 -13.64
C LEU A 11 -54.48 -6.40 -12.97
N PRO A 12 -53.94 -6.60 -11.76
CA PRO A 12 -53.09 -5.61 -11.13
C PRO A 12 -51.80 -5.51 -11.95
N THR A 13 -51.66 -4.42 -12.70
CA THR A 13 -50.35 -3.94 -13.14
C THR A 13 -49.51 -3.82 -11.89
N THR A 14 -48.48 -4.65 -11.77
CA THR A 14 -47.45 -4.51 -10.76
C THR A 14 -46.87 -3.10 -10.91
N ASN A 15 -47.29 -2.22 -9.99
CA ASN A 15 -46.66 -0.93 -9.77
C ASN A 15 -45.20 -1.21 -9.40
N MET A 16 -44.32 -1.29 -10.40
CA MET A 16 -42.91 -1.00 -10.20
C MET A 16 -42.89 0.42 -9.63
N PRO A 17 -42.53 0.61 -8.35
CA PRO A 17 -42.38 1.96 -7.88
C PRO A 17 -41.26 2.56 -8.72
N SER A 18 -41.58 3.63 -9.44
CA SER A 18 -40.61 4.49 -10.11
C SER A 18 -39.78 5.19 -9.04
N THR A 19 -38.89 4.47 -8.39
CA THR A 19 -37.94 5.00 -7.43
C THR A 19 -36.82 5.62 -8.23
N LEU A 20 -36.73 6.95 -8.23
CA LEU A 20 -35.48 7.60 -8.59
C LEU A 20 -34.34 6.90 -7.82
N PRO A 21 -33.19 6.64 -8.45
CA PRO A 21 -32.03 6.09 -7.75
C PRO A 21 -31.76 6.96 -6.52
N SER A 22 -31.60 6.32 -5.34
CA SER A 22 -31.23 7.05 -4.13
C SER A 22 -30.03 7.96 -4.39
N ALA A 23 -29.91 9.07 -3.65
CA ALA A 23 -28.79 9.98 -3.83
C ALA A 23 -27.42 9.28 -3.76
N ILE A 24 -27.32 8.22 -2.93
CA ILE A 24 -26.13 7.37 -2.80
C ILE A 24 -25.85 6.59 -4.10
N THR A 25 -26.84 5.95 -4.72
CA THR A 25 -26.58 5.14 -5.93
C THR A 25 -26.15 6.00 -7.12
N ARG A 26 -26.54 7.29 -7.17
CA ARG A 26 -26.03 8.23 -8.18
C ARG A 26 -24.52 8.49 -8.06
N THR A 27 -23.96 8.36 -6.86
CA THR A 27 -22.51 8.55 -6.65
C THR A 27 -21.67 7.51 -7.40
N ALA A 28 -22.21 6.32 -7.67
CA ALA A 28 -21.53 5.29 -8.47
C ALA A 28 -21.35 5.74 -9.93
N HIS A 29 -22.34 6.42 -10.51
CA HIS A 29 -22.24 7.00 -11.85
C HIS A 29 -21.27 8.18 -11.89
N ASP A 30 -21.31 9.08 -10.89
CA ASP A 30 -20.37 10.20 -10.79
C ASP A 30 -18.91 9.69 -10.69
N ALA A 31 -18.69 8.64 -9.90
CA ALA A 31 -17.38 8.01 -9.76
C ALA A 31 -16.90 7.39 -11.08
N LEU A 32 -17.76 6.66 -11.79
CA LEU A 32 -17.42 6.10 -13.11
C LEU A 32 -17.06 7.21 -14.11
N LEU A 33 -17.89 8.26 -14.19
CA LEU A 33 -17.66 9.38 -15.10
C LEU A 33 -16.33 10.09 -14.82
N ALA A 34 -15.99 10.29 -13.55
CA ALA A 34 -14.73 10.92 -13.17
C ALA A 34 -13.51 10.04 -13.46
N LYS A 35 -13.59 8.72 -13.21
CA LYS A 35 -12.54 7.76 -13.61
C LYS A 35 -12.35 7.74 -15.11
N GLN A 36 -13.43 7.71 -15.89
CA GLN A 36 -13.35 7.76 -17.35
C GLN A 36 -12.77 9.08 -17.88
N SER A 37 -13.17 10.21 -17.28
CA SER A 37 -12.61 11.54 -17.61
C SER A 37 -11.10 11.56 -17.41
N ALA A 38 -10.61 11.10 -16.25
CA ALA A 38 -9.18 11.03 -15.96
C ALA A 38 -8.42 10.12 -16.96
N ALA A 39 -9.01 8.97 -17.31
CA ALA A 39 -8.39 8.03 -18.25
C ALA A 39 -8.24 8.61 -19.65
N ARG A 40 -9.28 9.33 -20.13
CA ARG A 40 -9.28 10.01 -21.43
C ARG A 40 -8.36 11.23 -21.46
N ALA A 41 -8.25 11.94 -20.34
CA ALA A 41 -7.29 13.04 -20.19
C ALA A 41 -5.83 12.56 -20.21
N GLY A 42 -5.58 11.25 -20.12
CA GLY A 42 -4.24 10.66 -20.22
C GLY A 42 -3.53 10.53 -18.87
N TYR A 43 -4.26 10.58 -17.76
CA TYR A 43 -3.68 10.25 -16.46
C TYR A 43 -3.27 8.77 -16.43
N GLU A 44 -2.11 8.50 -15.85
CA GLU A 44 -1.60 7.15 -15.65
C GLU A 44 -2.45 6.45 -14.58
N MET A 45 -3.29 5.52 -15.02
CA MET A 45 -4.23 4.78 -14.17
C MET A 45 -4.35 3.34 -14.66
N GLY A 46 -3.85 2.41 -13.85
CA GLY A 46 -3.84 0.99 -14.21
C GLY A 46 -3.00 0.67 -15.44
N ASP A 47 -3.06 -0.59 -15.87
CA ASP A 47 -2.52 -1.06 -17.14
C ASP A 47 -3.57 -0.94 -18.26
N ASP A 48 -3.19 -1.32 -19.48
CA ASP A 48 -4.09 -1.27 -20.65
C ASP A 48 -5.38 -2.08 -20.41
N LEU A 49 -5.28 -3.22 -19.72
CA LEU A 49 -6.44 -4.05 -19.37
C LEU A 49 -7.45 -3.30 -18.50
N TYR A 50 -6.99 -2.61 -17.45
CA TYR A 50 -7.87 -1.79 -16.61
C TYR A 50 -8.54 -0.68 -17.42
N ARG A 51 -7.76 0.01 -18.27
CA ARG A 51 -8.24 1.11 -19.10
C ARG A 51 -9.27 0.64 -20.11
N ASP A 52 -9.03 -0.50 -20.75
CA ASP A 52 -9.94 -1.11 -21.72
C ASP A 52 -11.26 -1.45 -21.05
N CYS A 53 -11.26 -2.06 -19.87
CA CYS A 53 -12.47 -2.32 -19.10
C CYS A 53 -13.20 -1.03 -18.66
N LEU A 54 -12.45 0.01 -18.28
CA LEU A 54 -13.04 1.26 -17.79
C LEU A 54 -13.71 2.07 -18.91
N LEU A 55 -13.14 2.05 -20.12
CA LEU A 55 -13.56 2.87 -21.26
C LEU A 55 -14.60 2.20 -22.17
N VAL A 56 -15.13 1.05 -21.77
CA VAL A 56 -16.13 0.30 -22.55
C VAL A 56 -17.45 1.08 -22.74
N SER A 57 -17.74 2.09 -21.93
CA SER A 57 -18.91 2.97 -22.13
C SER A 57 -18.53 4.35 -22.70
N SER A 58 -19.29 4.79 -23.69
CA SER A 58 -19.01 5.95 -24.55
C SER A 58 -19.44 7.30 -23.97
N SER A 59 -19.48 7.45 -22.64
CA SER A 59 -19.78 8.76 -22.05
C SER A 59 -18.68 9.76 -22.43
N SER A 60 -18.98 11.03 -22.70
CA SER A 60 -17.95 12.03 -23.07
C SER A 60 -17.85 13.17 -22.06
N SER A 61 -18.31 12.95 -20.83
CA SER A 61 -18.26 13.99 -19.79
C SER A 61 -16.81 14.24 -19.35
N ARG A 62 -16.40 15.51 -19.37
CA ARG A 62 -15.08 15.95 -18.93
C ARG A 62 -15.21 16.58 -17.55
N GLN A 63 -14.31 16.20 -16.64
CA GLN A 63 -14.15 16.80 -15.32
C GLN A 63 -13.02 17.82 -15.32
N THR A 64 -12.93 18.61 -14.24
CA THR A 64 -11.81 19.54 -14.07
C THR A 64 -10.49 18.77 -13.85
N PRO A 65 -9.34 19.36 -14.21
CA PRO A 65 -8.03 18.76 -13.94
C PRO A 65 -7.80 18.36 -12.48
N LEU A 66 -8.31 19.13 -11.51
CA LEU A 66 -8.22 18.78 -10.08
C LEU A 66 -8.98 17.50 -9.75
N VAL A 67 -10.19 17.33 -10.29
CA VAL A 67 -10.98 16.12 -10.12
C VAL A 67 -10.27 14.94 -10.81
N ASN A 68 -9.80 15.11 -12.04
CA ASN A 68 -9.08 14.05 -12.75
C ASN A 68 -7.82 13.60 -11.99
N ALA A 69 -7.05 14.55 -11.47
CA ALA A 69 -5.86 14.29 -10.64
C ALA A 69 -6.19 13.53 -9.35
N GLY A 70 -7.23 13.96 -8.64
CA GLY A 70 -7.70 13.27 -7.43
C GLY A 70 -8.16 11.84 -7.70
N TYR A 71 -8.90 11.63 -8.80
CA TYR A 71 -9.35 10.29 -9.21
C TYR A 71 -8.21 9.39 -9.68
N ALA A 72 -7.21 9.95 -10.37
CA ALA A 72 -6.01 9.19 -10.73
C ALA A 72 -5.29 8.65 -9.51
N VAL A 73 -5.08 9.50 -8.49
CA VAL A 73 -4.53 9.06 -7.20
C VAL A 73 -5.38 7.97 -6.55
N ARG A 74 -6.70 8.19 -6.47
CA ARG A 74 -7.66 7.24 -5.88
C ARG A 74 -7.56 5.86 -6.54
N VAL A 75 -7.62 5.81 -7.88
CA VAL A 75 -7.54 4.56 -8.65
C VAL A 75 -6.20 3.87 -8.42
N VAL A 76 -5.08 4.59 -8.54
CA VAL A 76 -3.76 3.97 -8.39
C VAL A 76 -3.56 3.43 -6.97
N CYS A 77 -4.02 4.11 -5.91
CA CYS A 77 -3.96 3.59 -4.54
C CYS A 77 -4.67 2.23 -4.39
N ILE A 78 -5.86 2.09 -4.96
CA ILE A 78 -6.63 0.84 -4.92
C ILE A 78 -5.97 -0.25 -5.76
N LEU A 79 -5.61 0.05 -7.01
CA LEU A 79 -4.98 -0.93 -7.90
C LEU A 79 -3.63 -1.39 -7.35
N GLN A 80 -2.81 -0.49 -6.81
CA GLN A 80 -1.54 -0.85 -6.18
C GLN A 80 -1.74 -1.78 -4.96
N SER A 81 -2.78 -1.52 -4.16
CA SER A 81 -3.13 -2.37 -3.02
C SER A 81 -3.51 -3.78 -3.49
N ILE A 82 -4.31 -3.87 -4.57
CA ILE A 82 -4.65 -5.15 -5.19
C ILE A 82 -3.40 -5.84 -5.74
N GLN A 83 -2.57 -5.17 -6.54
CA GLN A 83 -1.36 -5.79 -7.11
C GLN A 83 -0.38 -6.27 -6.06
N THR A 84 -0.34 -5.58 -4.92
CA THR A 84 0.58 -5.90 -3.83
C THR A 84 0.11 -7.12 -3.04
N PHE A 85 -1.21 -7.26 -2.83
CA PHE A 85 -1.77 -8.31 -1.99
C PHE A 85 -2.25 -9.53 -2.78
N ALA A 86 -2.87 -9.32 -3.94
CA ALA A 86 -3.53 -10.37 -4.69
C ALA A 86 -2.52 -11.35 -5.30
N SER A 87 -2.78 -12.62 -5.04
CA SER A 87 -2.08 -13.78 -5.59
C SER A 87 -3.10 -14.77 -6.17
N ALA A 88 -2.61 -15.84 -6.79
CA ALA A 88 -3.46 -16.92 -7.31
C ALA A 88 -4.28 -17.65 -6.22
N ASN A 89 -3.99 -17.43 -4.93
CA ASN A 89 -4.71 -18.01 -3.78
C ASN A 89 -5.51 -16.97 -2.98
N THR A 90 -5.66 -15.76 -3.50
CA THR A 90 -6.34 -14.65 -2.81
C THR A 90 -7.81 -14.56 -3.22
N ILE A 91 -8.68 -14.43 -2.22
CA ILE A 91 -10.09 -14.03 -2.39
C ILE A 91 -10.18 -12.53 -2.18
N VAL A 92 -10.63 -11.81 -3.20
CA VAL A 92 -10.80 -10.35 -3.17
C VAL A 92 -12.28 -10.01 -3.02
N ILE A 93 -12.62 -9.24 -2.00
CA ILE A 93 -13.99 -8.80 -1.70
C ILE A 93 -14.06 -7.29 -1.86
N VAL A 94 -14.85 -6.80 -2.81
CA VAL A 94 -15.03 -5.36 -3.05
C VAL A 94 -16.41 -4.96 -2.52
N LEU A 95 -16.42 -4.20 -1.44
CA LEU A 95 -17.62 -3.66 -0.82
C LEU A 95 -18.05 -2.40 -1.58
N GLY A 96 -19.34 -2.26 -1.88
CA GLY A 96 -19.89 -1.14 -2.64
C GLY A 96 -19.16 -0.93 -3.96
N ALA A 97 -19.05 -1.99 -4.76
CA ALA A 97 -18.19 -2.02 -5.95
C ALA A 97 -18.61 -1.03 -7.05
N GLY A 98 -19.81 -0.45 -6.94
CA GLY A 98 -20.31 0.55 -7.87
C GLY A 98 -20.28 0.05 -9.31
N LEU A 99 -19.97 0.98 -10.21
CA LEU A 99 -19.68 0.66 -11.61
C LEU A 99 -18.16 0.61 -11.90
N ASP A 100 -17.32 0.51 -10.86
CA ASP A 100 -15.87 0.35 -11.05
C ASP A 100 -15.55 -0.99 -11.71
N VAL A 101 -14.45 -1.04 -12.43
CA VAL A 101 -13.91 -2.24 -13.08
C VAL A 101 -12.74 -2.85 -12.32
N ALA A 102 -12.35 -2.31 -11.16
CA ALA A 102 -11.24 -2.84 -10.37
C ALA A 102 -11.39 -4.33 -10.01
N GLY A 103 -12.56 -4.78 -9.55
CA GLY A 103 -12.78 -6.21 -9.26
C GLY A 103 -12.76 -7.07 -10.53
N VAL A 104 -13.38 -6.60 -11.61
CA VAL A 104 -13.33 -7.27 -12.93
C VAL A 104 -11.89 -7.43 -13.42
N TRP A 105 -11.12 -6.35 -13.40
CA TRP A 105 -9.71 -6.33 -13.75
C TRP A 105 -8.89 -7.30 -12.89
N THR A 106 -9.19 -7.37 -11.59
CA THR A 106 -8.54 -8.31 -10.66
C THR A 106 -8.83 -9.77 -11.03
N ALA A 107 -10.07 -10.09 -11.40
CA ALA A 107 -10.45 -11.45 -11.82
C ALA A 107 -9.74 -11.85 -13.12
N LEU A 108 -9.64 -10.93 -14.09
CA LEU A 108 -8.96 -11.16 -15.37
C LEU A 108 -7.44 -11.34 -15.22
N ARG A 109 -6.86 -10.86 -14.11
CA ARG A 109 -5.44 -11.05 -13.77
C ARG A 109 -5.15 -12.31 -12.96
N GLY A 110 -6.15 -13.16 -12.74
CA GLY A 110 -5.95 -14.49 -12.15
C GLY A 110 -5.97 -14.53 -10.62
N ALA A 111 -6.67 -13.60 -9.95
CA ALA A 111 -7.06 -13.84 -8.56
C ALA A 111 -7.92 -15.10 -8.47
N HIS A 112 -7.80 -15.86 -7.37
CA HIS A 112 -8.56 -17.09 -7.16
C HIS A 112 -10.06 -16.84 -7.30
N ARG A 113 -10.54 -15.83 -6.56
CA ARG A 113 -11.94 -15.43 -6.56
C ARG A 113 -12.06 -13.94 -6.30
N VAL A 114 -12.96 -13.28 -7.01
CA VAL A 114 -13.39 -11.92 -6.76
C VAL A 114 -14.88 -11.91 -6.44
N ILE A 115 -15.25 -11.27 -5.34
CA ILE A 115 -16.63 -11.09 -4.90
C ILE A 115 -16.89 -9.59 -4.80
N GLU A 116 -17.72 -9.06 -5.67
CA GLU A 116 -18.19 -7.69 -5.58
C GLU A 116 -19.56 -7.65 -4.92
N ILE A 117 -19.80 -6.64 -4.08
CA ILE A 117 -21.04 -6.48 -3.34
C ILE A 117 -21.56 -5.07 -3.56
N ASP A 118 -22.83 -4.93 -3.97
CA ASP A 118 -23.52 -3.64 -4.03
C ASP A 118 -25.04 -3.81 -3.93
N VAL A 119 -25.78 -2.70 -3.85
CA VAL A 119 -27.24 -2.74 -3.85
C VAL A 119 -27.77 -3.24 -5.21
N PRO A 120 -28.96 -3.89 -5.23
CA PRO A 120 -29.46 -4.54 -6.44
C PRO A 120 -29.51 -3.64 -7.68
N GLU A 121 -29.90 -2.38 -7.55
CA GLU A 121 -30.00 -1.44 -8.68
C GLU A 121 -28.64 -1.19 -9.36
N ILE A 122 -27.57 -1.11 -8.56
CA ILE A 122 -26.20 -0.94 -9.05
C ILE A 122 -25.69 -2.24 -9.66
N CYS A 123 -25.94 -3.39 -9.04
CA CYS A 123 -25.55 -4.68 -9.58
C CYS A 123 -26.16 -4.92 -10.96
N HIS A 124 -27.47 -4.67 -11.14
CA HIS A 124 -28.12 -4.77 -12.45
C HIS A 124 -27.46 -3.84 -13.48
N SER A 125 -27.23 -2.58 -13.10
CA SER A 125 -26.57 -1.60 -13.96
C SER A 125 -25.15 -2.03 -14.35
N LYS A 126 -24.41 -2.65 -13.43
CA LYS A 126 -23.05 -3.15 -13.67
C LYS A 126 -23.04 -4.33 -14.63
N VAL A 127 -23.99 -5.26 -14.49
CA VAL A 127 -24.16 -6.37 -15.45
C VAL A 127 -24.33 -5.82 -16.87
N ASP A 128 -25.23 -4.85 -17.04
CA ASP A 128 -25.55 -4.29 -18.35
C ASP A 128 -24.43 -3.43 -18.95
N LEU A 129 -23.78 -2.60 -18.15
CA LEU A 129 -22.82 -1.61 -18.65
C LEU A 129 -21.40 -2.16 -18.78
N VAL A 130 -21.03 -3.09 -17.87
CA VAL A 130 -19.66 -3.60 -17.71
C VAL A 130 -19.60 -5.09 -18.07
N LEU A 131 -20.27 -5.95 -17.31
CA LEU A 131 -20.00 -7.39 -17.34
C LEU A 131 -20.39 -8.06 -18.67
N LYS A 132 -21.49 -7.64 -19.30
CA LYS A 132 -21.90 -8.12 -20.64
C LYS A 132 -20.87 -7.87 -21.74
N LYS A 133 -19.90 -6.99 -21.50
CA LYS A 133 -18.89 -6.57 -22.48
C LYS A 133 -17.49 -7.08 -22.12
N VAL A 134 -17.39 -7.87 -21.06
CA VAL A 134 -16.16 -8.49 -20.58
C VAL A 134 -16.26 -10.00 -20.87
N PRO A 135 -15.17 -10.68 -21.26
CA PRO A 135 -15.20 -12.08 -21.67
C PRO A 135 -15.31 -13.04 -20.46
N PHE A 136 -16.43 -12.99 -19.74
CA PHE A 136 -16.78 -14.01 -18.76
C PHE A 136 -17.53 -15.16 -19.43
N VAL A 137 -17.21 -16.40 -19.03
CA VAL A 137 -18.09 -17.54 -19.29
C VAL A 137 -19.10 -17.58 -18.15
N GLU A 138 -20.36 -17.24 -18.46
CA GLU A 138 -21.45 -17.27 -17.47
C GLU A 138 -21.69 -18.73 -17.03
N THR A 139 -21.55 -18.99 -15.74
CA THR A 139 -21.62 -20.36 -15.19
C THR A 139 -22.98 -20.68 -14.57
N SER A 140 -23.73 -19.66 -14.12
CA SER A 140 -25.02 -19.84 -13.46
C SER A 140 -25.70 -18.50 -13.21
N ALA A 141 -26.93 -18.32 -13.72
CA ALA A 141 -27.89 -17.37 -13.18
C ALA A 141 -28.67 -18.09 -12.07
N THR A 142 -28.39 -17.79 -10.80
CA THR A 142 -29.22 -18.34 -9.71
C THR A 142 -30.60 -17.69 -9.74
N ASP A 143 -31.65 -18.50 -9.53
CA ASP A 143 -33.04 -18.05 -9.43
C ASP A 143 -33.16 -16.86 -8.46
N GLY A 144 -33.60 -15.70 -8.98
CA GLY A 144 -33.92 -14.52 -8.18
C GLY A 144 -33.10 -13.23 -8.44
N ASN A 145 -32.27 -13.15 -9.48
CA ASN A 145 -31.49 -11.95 -9.86
C ASN A 145 -30.49 -11.42 -8.80
N ARG A 146 -30.24 -12.14 -7.69
CA ARG A 146 -29.42 -11.61 -6.59
C ARG A 146 -27.92 -11.87 -6.74
N VAL A 147 -27.52 -12.83 -7.56
CA VAL A 147 -26.11 -13.19 -7.73
C VAL A 147 -25.82 -13.41 -9.21
N PHE A 148 -24.78 -12.77 -9.70
CA PHE A 148 -24.18 -13.07 -11.00
C PHE A 148 -22.85 -13.80 -10.76
N GLN A 149 -22.63 -14.91 -11.48
CA GLN A 149 -21.39 -15.69 -11.42
C GLN A 149 -20.81 -15.91 -12.82
N GLY A 150 -19.51 -15.71 -12.95
CA GLY A 150 -18.79 -15.98 -14.18
C GLY A 150 -17.36 -16.42 -13.92
N THR A 151 -16.79 -17.14 -14.89
CA THR A 151 -15.39 -17.58 -14.85
C THR A 151 -14.60 -16.88 -15.93
N THR A 152 -13.38 -16.42 -15.61
CA THR A 152 -12.47 -15.80 -16.58
C THR A 152 -11.70 -16.85 -17.37
N ALA A 153 -11.11 -16.45 -18.50
CA ALA A 153 -10.22 -17.33 -19.28
C ALA A 153 -9.00 -17.85 -18.48
N THR A 154 -8.61 -17.16 -17.42
CA THR A 154 -7.52 -17.57 -16.51
C THR A 154 -8.00 -18.54 -15.42
N GLY A 155 -9.27 -18.93 -15.40
CA GLY A 155 -9.87 -19.80 -14.39
C GLY A 155 -10.25 -19.10 -13.08
N GLY A 156 -10.17 -17.77 -13.03
CA GLY A 156 -10.57 -17.00 -11.86
C GLY A 156 -12.10 -16.91 -11.75
N LEU A 157 -12.63 -17.07 -10.54
CA LEU A 157 -14.06 -16.99 -10.27
C LEU A 157 -14.47 -15.55 -9.97
N TYR A 158 -15.52 -15.05 -10.60
CA TYR A 158 -16.09 -13.74 -10.34
C TYR A 158 -17.54 -13.87 -9.88
N THR A 159 -17.87 -13.22 -8.77
CA THR A 159 -19.22 -13.17 -8.21
C THR A 159 -19.61 -11.72 -7.97
N LEU A 160 -20.79 -11.32 -8.42
CA LEU A 160 -21.43 -10.05 -8.08
C LEU A 160 -22.69 -10.33 -7.26
N LEU A 161 -22.67 -9.92 -5.99
CA LEU A 161 -23.73 -10.12 -5.00
C LEU A 161 -24.55 -8.83 -4.82
N ALA A 162 -25.82 -8.89 -5.16
CA ALA A 162 -26.80 -7.83 -4.97
C ALA A 162 -27.41 -7.89 -3.56
N THR A 163 -26.89 -7.08 -2.64
CA THR A 163 -27.35 -6.98 -1.25
C THR A 163 -27.06 -5.60 -0.66
N ASP A 164 -27.85 -5.18 0.33
CA ASP A 164 -27.65 -3.91 1.03
C ASP A 164 -26.75 -4.12 2.26
N LEU A 165 -25.57 -3.51 2.27
CA LEU A 165 -24.62 -3.59 3.39
C LEU A 165 -25.22 -3.09 4.73
N ARG A 166 -26.28 -2.29 4.71
CA ARG A 166 -27.01 -1.86 5.91
C ARG A 166 -27.78 -3.01 6.56
N ASN A 167 -28.17 -4.02 5.79
CA ASN A 167 -28.81 -5.23 6.32
C ASN A 167 -27.75 -6.25 6.79
N LYS A 168 -27.21 -5.99 7.99
CA LYS A 168 -26.12 -6.74 8.63
C LYS A 168 -26.22 -8.27 8.54
N ASN A 169 -27.42 -8.80 8.71
CA ASN A 169 -27.65 -10.25 8.73
C ASN A 169 -27.63 -10.85 7.32
N GLU A 170 -28.16 -10.11 6.35
CA GLU A 170 -28.34 -10.59 4.98
C GLU A 170 -27.01 -10.68 4.23
N TRP A 171 -26.26 -9.57 4.13
CA TRP A 171 -25.00 -9.59 3.39
C TRP A 171 -23.99 -10.57 4.01
N ARG A 172 -24.00 -10.71 5.34
CA ARG A 172 -23.10 -11.64 6.04
C ARG A 172 -23.47 -13.09 5.76
N HIS A 173 -24.75 -13.41 5.77
CA HIS A 173 -25.24 -14.76 5.46
C HIS A 173 -24.89 -15.13 4.01
N ASP A 174 -25.23 -14.26 3.06
CA ASP A 174 -25.02 -14.51 1.64
C ASP A 174 -23.54 -14.62 1.28
N LEU A 175 -22.71 -13.72 1.81
CA LEU A 175 -21.26 -13.77 1.62
C LEU A 175 -20.66 -15.06 2.19
N MET A 176 -21.07 -15.48 3.40
CA MET A 176 -20.57 -16.72 4.00
C MET A 176 -20.99 -17.95 3.19
N ASN A 177 -22.22 -17.98 2.66
CA ASN A 177 -22.66 -19.06 1.78
C ASN A 177 -21.81 -19.12 0.50
N ILE A 178 -21.44 -17.98 -0.09
CA ILE A 178 -20.55 -17.93 -1.27
C ILE A 178 -19.13 -18.40 -0.92
N LEU A 179 -18.63 -18.08 0.26
CA LEU A 179 -17.32 -18.52 0.72
C LEU A 179 -17.28 -20.03 1.01
N GLN A 180 -18.37 -20.61 1.54
CA GLN A 180 -18.47 -22.03 1.89
C GLN A 180 -18.85 -22.96 0.72
N SER A 181 -19.63 -22.48 -0.25
CA SER A 181 -20.20 -23.32 -1.33
C SER A 181 -19.19 -23.95 -2.31
N ASN A 182 -17.90 -23.65 -2.17
CA ASN A 182 -16.85 -24.12 -3.09
C ASN A 182 -15.67 -24.79 -2.36
N GLU A 183 -15.93 -25.46 -1.24
CA GLU A 183 -14.95 -26.20 -0.39
C GLU A 183 -14.21 -27.37 -1.08
N GLN A 184 -14.21 -27.48 -2.42
CA GLN A 184 -13.38 -28.47 -3.12
C GLN A 184 -11.87 -28.24 -2.97
N ASP A 185 -11.45 -27.09 -2.44
CA ASP A 185 -10.05 -26.73 -2.16
C ASP A 185 -9.73 -26.67 -0.64
N ALA A 186 -10.31 -27.56 0.17
CA ALA A 186 -10.08 -27.66 1.63
C ALA A 186 -8.61 -27.81 2.07
N SER A 187 -7.65 -27.96 1.14
CA SER A 187 -6.21 -28.04 1.41
C SER A 187 -5.47 -26.70 1.34
N THR A 188 -6.05 -25.64 0.77
CA THR A 188 -5.36 -24.35 0.58
C THR A 188 -5.85 -23.28 1.56
N SER A 189 -4.91 -22.74 2.35
CA SER A 189 -5.17 -21.56 3.17
C SER A 189 -5.31 -20.33 2.27
N HIS A 190 -6.53 -19.83 2.09
CA HIS A 190 -6.79 -18.61 1.33
C HIS A 190 -6.39 -17.36 2.11
N SER A 191 -5.91 -16.35 1.39
CA SER A 191 -5.75 -14.98 1.90
C SER A 191 -6.92 -14.11 1.44
N TYR A 192 -7.29 -13.11 2.23
CA TYR A 192 -8.47 -12.29 1.96
C TYR A 192 -8.07 -10.82 1.81
N LEU A 193 -8.43 -10.20 0.69
CA LEU A 193 -8.32 -8.76 0.51
C LEU A 193 -9.73 -8.18 0.49
N VAL A 194 -10.08 -7.33 1.45
CA VAL A 194 -11.35 -6.62 1.47
C VAL A 194 -11.11 -5.16 1.12
N ILE A 195 -11.88 -4.61 0.19
CA ILE A 195 -11.72 -3.25 -0.32
C ILE A 195 -12.99 -2.46 -0.03
N SER A 196 -12.83 -1.29 0.59
CA SER A 196 -13.87 -0.27 0.76
C SER A 196 -13.38 1.04 0.15
N GLU A 197 -13.96 1.46 -0.98
CA GLU A 197 -13.55 2.67 -1.68
C GLU A 197 -14.70 3.69 -1.72
N LEU A 198 -14.73 4.60 -0.74
CA LEU A 198 -15.84 5.53 -0.47
C LEU A 198 -17.15 4.79 -0.19
N VAL A 199 -17.15 3.85 0.73
CA VAL A 199 -18.35 3.05 1.04
C VAL A 199 -18.70 3.16 2.51
N MET A 200 -17.74 2.89 3.39
CA MET A 200 -17.97 2.93 4.83
C MET A 200 -18.36 4.33 5.32
N THR A 201 -17.98 5.39 4.60
CA THR A 201 -18.43 6.75 4.91
C THR A 201 -19.94 6.97 4.75
N TYR A 202 -20.67 6.10 4.04
CA TYR A 202 -22.13 6.16 3.89
C TYR A 202 -22.88 5.22 4.84
N LEU A 203 -22.15 4.44 5.64
CA LEU A 203 -22.71 3.43 6.53
C LEU A 203 -22.61 3.93 7.97
N ASP A 204 -23.68 3.77 8.75
CA ASP A 204 -23.64 4.06 10.18
C ASP A 204 -22.44 3.38 10.85
N HIS A 205 -21.96 3.96 11.95
CA HIS A 205 -20.83 3.41 12.71
C HIS A 205 -21.05 1.95 13.11
N SER A 206 -22.28 1.58 13.45
CA SER A 206 -22.61 0.19 13.80
C SER A 206 -22.45 -0.78 12.63
N VAL A 207 -22.71 -0.37 11.39
CA VAL A 207 -22.58 -1.24 10.21
C VAL A 207 -21.12 -1.35 9.78
N SER A 208 -20.42 -0.21 9.77
CA SER A 208 -18.98 -0.18 9.48
C SER A 208 -18.15 -0.94 10.52
N ASP A 209 -18.54 -0.92 11.79
CA ASP A 209 -17.92 -1.73 12.85
C ASP A 209 -18.16 -3.25 12.64
N ASP A 210 -19.36 -3.67 12.24
CA ASP A 210 -19.66 -5.07 11.92
C ASP A 210 -18.82 -5.59 10.73
N ILE A 211 -18.60 -4.76 9.71
CA ILE A 211 -17.73 -5.08 8.57
C ILE A 211 -16.29 -5.27 9.03
N MET A 212 -15.76 -4.36 9.86
CA MET A 212 -14.40 -4.49 10.41
C MET A 212 -14.27 -5.74 11.28
N GLU A 213 -15.26 -6.02 12.13
CA GLU A 213 -15.29 -7.23 12.94
C GLU A 213 -15.32 -8.49 12.07
N PHE A 214 -16.15 -8.53 11.02
CA PHE A 214 -16.18 -9.64 10.07
C PHE A 214 -14.81 -9.86 9.42
N CYS A 215 -14.20 -8.81 8.87
CA CYS A 215 -12.89 -8.88 8.23
C CYS A 215 -11.79 -9.34 9.19
N SER A 216 -11.84 -8.90 10.46
CA SER A 216 -10.85 -9.30 11.47
C SER A 216 -10.86 -10.80 11.79
N ARG A 217 -11.97 -11.50 11.52
CA ARG A 217 -12.15 -12.93 11.74
C ARG A 217 -11.73 -13.79 10.54
N LEU A 218 -11.51 -13.18 9.37
CA LEU A 218 -11.02 -13.88 8.19
C LEU A 218 -9.50 -14.16 8.34
N PRO A 219 -9.02 -15.37 7.98
CA PRO A 219 -7.61 -15.70 8.09
C PRO A 219 -6.79 -14.90 7.08
N ASN A 220 -5.61 -14.42 7.46
CA ASN A 220 -4.69 -13.68 6.58
C ASN A 220 -5.40 -12.58 5.78
N CYS A 221 -6.25 -11.80 6.46
CA CYS A 221 -7.10 -10.78 5.85
C CYS A 221 -6.45 -9.40 5.94
N CYS A 222 -6.55 -8.62 4.87
CA CYS A 222 -6.30 -7.19 4.86
C CYS A 222 -7.56 -6.44 4.41
N LEU A 223 -8.05 -5.54 5.26
CA LEU A 223 -9.04 -4.54 4.89
C LEU A 223 -8.32 -3.27 4.41
N VAL A 224 -8.56 -2.87 3.17
CA VAL A 224 -8.11 -1.61 2.56
C VAL A 224 -9.30 -0.67 2.46
N ALA A 225 -9.23 0.48 3.12
CA ALA A 225 -10.24 1.51 3.08
C ALA A 225 -9.68 2.82 2.50
N TYR A 226 -10.25 3.27 1.38
CA TYR A 226 -10.03 4.61 0.84
C TYR A 226 -11.27 5.45 1.13
N GLU A 227 -11.18 6.39 2.08
CA GLU A 227 -12.33 7.12 2.63
C GLU A 227 -11.95 8.59 2.86
N PRO A 228 -12.91 9.54 2.95
CA PRO A 228 -12.61 10.88 3.39
C PRO A 228 -12.37 10.91 4.91
N TYR A 229 -11.50 11.81 5.38
CA TYR A 229 -11.47 12.17 6.79
C TYR A 229 -12.72 12.98 7.14
N GLY A 230 -13.22 12.79 8.36
CA GLY A 230 -14.17 13.71 8.98
C GLY A 230 -13.54 15.03 9.38
N CYS A 231 -14.37 15.95 9.87
CA CYS A 231 -13.90 17.18 10.50
C CYS A 231 -13.66 16.98 12.00
N SER A 232 -12.65 17.63 12.56
CA SER A 232 -12.51 17.76 14.00
C SER A 232 -13.66 18.58 14.59
N SER A 233 -14.15 18.18 15.77
CA SER A 233 -15.08 18.96 16.58
C SER A 233 -14.35 19.95 17.52
N ASP A 234 -13.02 19.97 17.51
CA ASP A 234 -12.23 20.88 18.34
C ASP A 234 -12.17 22.26 17.66
N ASP A 235 -12.86 23.23 18.23
CA ASP A 235 -12.91 24.63 17.76
C ASP A 235 -11.53 25.30 17.71
N LYS A 236 -10.51 24.70 18.32
CA LYS A 236 -9.12 25.18 18.27
C LYS A 236 -8.37 24.74 17.02
N ASP A 237 -8.83 23.71 16.31
CA ASP A 237 -8.21 23.27 15.05
C ASP A 237 -8.72 24.12 13.88
N LYS A 238 -8.11 25.29 13.73
CA LYS A 238 -8.41 26.27 12.66
C LYS A 238 -7.40 26.19 11.51
N SER A 239 -6.93 24.98 11.19
CA SER A 239 -6.02 24.81 10.06
C SER A 239 -6.75 24.99 8.72
N VAL A 240 -6.03 25.46 7.70
CA VAL A 240 -6.53 25.59 6.32
C VAL A 240 -7.07 24.24 5.80
N LEU A 241 -6.43 23.13 6.22
CA LEU A 241 -6.87 21.79 5.88
C LEU A 241 -8.23 21.45 6.50
N GLU A 242 -8.46 21.74 7.78
CA GLU A 242 -9.76 21.49 8.42
C GLU A 242 -10.88 22.36 7.82
N GLU A 243 -10.58 23.62 7.47
CA GLU A 243 -11.54 24.48 6.76
C GLU A 243 -11.88 23.93 5.37
N TYR A 244 -10.87 23.48 4.62
CA TYR A 244 -11.06 22.82 3.33
C TYR A 244 -11.92 21.55 3.46
N LYS A 245 -11.63 20.67 4.42
CA LYS A 245 -12.43 19.46 4.70
C LYS A 245 -13.88 19.81 5.00
N ARG A 246 -14.12 20.82 5.85
CA ARG A 246 -15.46 21.26 6.23
C ARG A 246 -16.24 21.79 5.03
N ALA A 247 -15.60 22.63 4.22
CA ALA A 247 -16.21 23.15 2.99
C ALA A 247 -16.53 22.01 2.00
N TYR A 248 -15.60 21.08 1.81
CA TYR A 248 -15.75 19.95 0.88
C TYR A 248 -16.86 18.98 1.32
N LEU A 249 -16.87 18.58 2.59
CA LEU A 249 -17.91 17.73 3.16
C LEU A 249 -19.28 18.42 3.14
N GLY A 250 -19.33 19.74 3.37
CA GLY A 250 -20.56 20.54 3.24
C GLY A 250 -21.13 20.49 1.83
N GLN A 251 -20.30 20.75 0.81
CA GLN A 251 -20.73 20.66 -0.59
C GLN A 251 -21.21 19.25 -0.97
N PHE A 252 -20.55 18.23 -0.43
CA PHE A 252 -20.91 16.85 -0.68
C PHE A 252 -22.25 16.49 -0.01
N HIS A 253 -22.48 16.93 1.22
CA HIS A 253 -23.75 16.76 1.92
C HIS A 253 -24.90 17.45 1.17
N GLU A 254 -24.71 18.69 0.72
CA GLU A 254 -25.71 19.39 -0.10
C GLU A 254 -26.06 18.63 -1.39
N LYS A 255 -25.09 17.97 -2.03
CA LYS A 255 -25.34 17.13 -3.22
C LYS A 255 -26.18 15.90 -2.89
N LEU A 256 -25.96 15.28 -1.72
CA LEU A 256 -26.79 14.16 -1.26
C LEU A 256 -28.22 14.63 -0.97
N GLU A 257 -28.40 15.77 -0.28
CA GLU A 257 -29.72 16.32 0.06
C GLU A 257 -30.53 16.76 -1.17
N LYS A 258 -29.90 17.35 -2.18
CA LYS A 258 -30.54 17.71 -3.48
C LYS A 258 -31.10 16.50 -4.23
N GLY A 259 -30.85 15.27 -3.78
CA GLY A 259 -31.33 14.04 -4.39
C GLY A 259 -32.77 13.62 -4.12
N ASN A 260 -33.59 14.45 -3.46
CA ASN A 260 -35.00 14.14 -3.15
C ASN A 260 -35.19 12.77 -2.47
N SER A 261 -34.24 12.31 -1.65
CA SER A 261 -34.48 11.15 -0.81
C SER A 261 -35.38 11.56 0.35
N THR A 262 -36.54 10.91 0.48
CA THR A 262 -37.49 11.06 1.60
C THR A 262 -36.93 10.63 2.97
N ILE A 263 -35.66 10.22 3.03
CA ILE A 263 -34.97 9.77 4.24
C ILE A 263 -34.16 10.95 4.78
N SER A 264 -34.61 11.55 5.88
CA SER A 264 -33.98 12.72 6.54
C SER A 264 -32.66 12.41 7.27
N SER A 265 -31.90 11.39 6.85
CA SER A 265 -30.75 10.87 7.59
C SER A 265 -29.57 10.43 6.71
N LEU A 266 -29.37 11.02 5.54
CA LEU A 266 -28.15 10.81 4.75
C LEU A 266 -26.97 11.57 5.37
N SER A 267 -26.53 11.13 6.54
CA SER A 267 -25.30 11.59 7.18
C SER A 267 -24.10 10.80 6.67
N MET A 268 -22.97 11.49 6.52
CA MET A 268 -21.69 10.83 6.37
C MET A 268 -21.15 10.40 7.73
N TYR A 269 -20.63 9.19 7.80
CA TYR A 269 -20.05 8.59 9.00
C TYR A 269 -18.58 8.23 8.74
N PRO A 270 -17.70 9.24 8.61
CA PRO A 270 -16.29 8.99 8.36
C PRO A 270 -15.68 8.09 9.44
N LEU A 271 -14.68 7.30 9.08
CA LEU A 271 -14.04 6.38 10.03
C LEU A 271 -13.32 7.11 11.18
N GLY A 272 -12.95 8.37 10.94
CA GLY A 272 -12.35 9.30 11.90
C GLY A 272 -11.96 10.61 11.20
N TYR A 273 -11.51 11.61 11.95
CA TYR A 273 -11.12 12.93 11.42
C TYR A 273 -9.60 13.09 11.21
N SER A 274 -8.81 12.16 11.75
CA SER A 274 -7.36 12.10 11.60
C SER A 274 -6.85 10.66 11.48
N ALA A 275 -5.64 10.49 10.96
CA ALA A 275 -4.99 9.17 10.86
C ALA A 275 -4.96 8.43 12.21
N ASN A 276 -4.67 9.14 13.30
CA ASN A 276 -4.64 8.56 14.65
C ASN A 276 -6.00 8.05 15.10
N THR A 277 -7.07 8.83 14.88
CA THR A 277 -8.42 8.40 15.27
C THR A 277 -8.93 7.21 14.48
N VAL A 278 -8.68 7.18 13.17
CA VAL A 278 -9.05 6.05 12.32
C VAL A 278 -8.26 4.81 12.73
N MET A 279 -6.94 4.94 12.91
CA MET A 279 -6.08 3.85 13.35
C MET A 279 -6.54 3.31 14.71
N ALA A 280 -6.88 4.18 15.66
CA ALA A 280 -7.40 3.78 16.97
C ALA A 280 -8.73 3.04 16.87
N ARG A 281 -9.64 3.44 15.96
CA ARG A 281 -10.90 2.73 15.72
C ARG A 281 -10.67 1.36 15.09
N MET A 282 -9.84 1.26 14.04
CA MET A 282 -9.52 -0.01 13.39
C MET A 282 -8.82 -0.98 14.35
N LYS A 283 -7.93 -0.50 15.22
CA LYS A 283 -7.24 -1.30 16.24
C LYS A 283 -8.16 -1.91 17.32
N ARG A 284 -9.45 -1.54 17.36
CA ARG A 284 -10.44 -2.23 18.20
C ARG A 284 -10.80 -3.62 17.67
N PHE A 285 -10.65 -3.82 16.36
CA PHE A 285 -11.01 -5.06 15.67
C PHE A 285 -9.78 -5.80 15.16
N PHE A 286 -8.78 -5.08 14.69
CA PHE A 286 -7.58 -5.64 14.10
C PHE A 286 -6.37 -5.51 15.02
N PRO A 287 -5.50 -6.53 15.12
CA PRO A 287 -4.24 -6.41 15.85
C PRO A 287 -3.32 -5.33 15.26
N ARG A 288 -3.42 -5.06 13.96
CA ARG A 288 -2.63 -4.04 13.26
C ARG A 288 -3.48 -3.22 12.32
N ALA A 289 -3.23 -1.90 12.33
CA ALA A 289 -3.79 -0.98 11.37
C ALA A 289 -2.79 0.16 11.12
N TYR A 290 -2.73 0.59 9.86
CA TYR A 290 -1.91 1.70 9.40
C TYR A 290 -2.79 2.65 8.58
N VAL A 291 -2.65 3.93 8.82
CA VAL A 291 -3.47 4.96 8.17
C VAL A 291 -2.57 6.11 7.76
N THR A 292 -2.79 6.61 6.55
CA THR A 292 -2.11 7.81 6.04
C THR A 292 -3.04 8.59 5.11
N SER A 293 -2.65 9.79 4.73
CA SER A 293 -3.37 10.53 3.68
C SER A 293 -3.14 9.91 2.31
N ALA A 294 -4.11 10.05 1.40
CA ALA A 294 -3.98 9.55 0.03
C ALA A 294 -2.72 10.07 -0.66
N GLY A 295 -2.41 11.37 -0.51
CA GLY A 295 -1.21 11.98 -1.08
C GLY A 295 0.09 11.36 -0.55
N LEU A 296 0.17 11.08 0.76
CA LEU A 296 1.35 10.44 1.33
C LEU A 296 1.43 8.96 0.94
N ALA A 297 0.30 8.24 0.85
CA ALA A 297 0.27 6.86 0.35
C ALA A 297 0.79 6.77 -1.10
N THR A 298 0.32 7.67 -1.98
CA THR A 298 0.75 7.72 -3.38
C THR A 298 2.24 8.01 -3.51
N ALA A 299 2.71 9.04 -2.79
CA ALA A 299 4.14 9.30 -2.69
C ALA A 299 4.88 8.07 -2.13
N ALA A 300 4.26 7.37 -1.18
CA ALA A 300 4.81 6.21 -0.50
C ALA A 300 5.03 4.99 -1.40
N HIS A 301 4.19 4.85 -2.41
CA HIS A 301 4.35 3.82 -3.44
C HIS A 301 5.22 4.28 -4.61
N GLY A 302 5.85 5.46 -4.51
CA GLY A 302 6.68 6.03 -5.57
C GLY A 302 5.90 6.44 -6.81
N ILE A 303 4.58 6.62 -6.69
CA ILE A 303 3.72 7.04 -7.78
C ILE A 303 3.93 8.53 -7.99
N SER A 304 4.48 8.91 -9.15
CA SER A 304 4.58 10.30 -9.56
C SER A 304 3.32 10.68 -10.32
N LEU A 305 2.51 11.59 -9.76
CA LEU A 305 1.33 12.07 -10.45
C LEU A 305 1.76 13.01 -11.58
N ARG A 306 1.81 12.47 -12.80
CA ARG A 306 1.95 13.27 -14.02
C ARG A 306 0.59 13.88 -14.36
N ILE A 307 0.55 15.20 -14.47
CA ILE A 307 -0.66 15.93 -14.85
C ILE A 307 -0.55 16.27 -16.35
N PRO A 308 -1.30 15.59 -17.23
CA PRO A 308 -1.19 15.75 -18.69
C PRO A 308 -1.93 16.99 -19.22
N GLU A 309 -2.70 17.68 -18.37
CA GLU A 309 -3.48 18.86 -18.72
C GLU A 309 -2.88 20.13 -18.09
N PRO A 310 -3.18 21.34 -18.59
CA PRO A 310 -2.85 22.58 -17.90
C PRO A 310 -3.39 22.58 -16.46
N PHE A 311 -2.53 22.87 -15.49
CA PHE A 311 -2.86 22.73 -14.08
C PHE A 311 -2.19 23.81 -13.21
N ASP A 312 -3.00 24.58 -12.50
CA ASP A 312 -2.58 25.65 -11.58
C ASP A 312 -3.08 25.44 -10.14
N GLU A 313 -3.87 24.39 -9.89
CA GLU A 313 -4.52 24.11 -8.60
C GLU A 313 -3.70 23.20 -7.65
N TYR A 314 -2.35 23.28 -7.68
CA TYR A 314 -1.46 22.39 -6.89
C TYR A 314 -1.71 22.41 -5.38
N MET A 315 -2.04 23.58 -4.83
CA MET A 315 -2.37 23.70 -3.40
C MET A 315 -3.72 23.06 -3.09
N ALA A 316 -4.73 23.27 -3.94
CA ALA A 316 -6.04 22.63 -3.76
C ALA A 316 -5.93 21.11 -3.88
N LEU A 317 -5.12 20.59 -4.82
CA LEU A 317 -4.84 19.16 -4.92
C LEU A 317 -4.16 18.62 -3.66
N THR A 318 -3.18 19.35 -3.12
CA THR A 318 -2.51 18.94 -1.88
C THR A 318 -3.51 18.83 -0.72
N LEU A 319 -4.36 19.85 -0.53
CA LEU A 319 -5.40 19.85 0.50
C LEU A 319 -6.44 18.73 0.26
N HIS A 320 -6.83 18.51 -0.99
CA HIS A 320 -7.73 17.44 -1.39
C HIS A 320 -7.16 16.07 -1.03
N LEU A 321 -5.92 15.77 -1.44
CA LEU A 321 -5.26 14.49 -1.16
C LEU A 321 -4.94 14.29 0.33
N GLN A 322 -4.86 15.36 1.12
CA GLN A 322 -4.76 15.31 2.58
C GLN A 322 -6.12 15.13 3.28
N SER A 323 -7.22 15.38 2.57
CA SER A 323 -8.59 15.20 3.07
C SER A 323 -9.11 13.77 2.86
N TYR A 324 -8.42 12.96 2.07
CA TYR A 324 -8.68 11.53 1.90
C TYR A 324 -7.61 10.70 2.57
N MET A 325 -7.99 9.50 2.98
CA MET A 325 -7.08 8.54 3.60
C MET A 325 -7.01 7.24 2.83
N LEU A 326 -5.85 6.59 2.95
CA LEU A 326 -5.71 5.17 2.70
C LEU A 326 -5.41 4.50 4.04
N ALA A 327 -6.25 3.54 4.41
CA ALA A 327 -6.13 2.77 5.63
C ALA A 327 -6.03 1.29 5.31
N CYS A 328 -5.11 0.58 5.95
CA CYS A 328 -4.94 -0.86 5.84
C CYS A 328 -4.98 -1.47 7.23
N ALA A 329 -5.84 -2.47 7.45
CA ALA A 329 -5.96 -3.20 8.70
C ALA A 329 -5.82 -4.70 8.47
N PHE A 330 -5.08 -5.39 9.34
CA PHE A 330 -4.65 -6.77 9.13
C PHE A 330 -5.16 -7.67 10.26
N SER A 331 -5.75 -8.82 9.92
CA SER A 331 -6.25 -9.77 10.92
C SER A 331 -5.15 -10.55 11.65
N SER A 332 -3.93 -10.58 11.09
CA SER A 332 -2.75 -11.15 11.74
C SER A 332 -1.90 -10.09 12.45
N SER A 333 -1.36 -10.44 13.61
CA SER A 333 -0.43 -9.62 14.38
C SER A 333 1.03 -9.74 13.92
N GLU A 334 1.33 -10.70 13.03
CA GLU A 334 2.67 -10.91 12.51
C GLU A 334 3.10 -9.76 11.61
N ASP A 335 4.35 -9.30 11.75
CA ASP A 335 4.91 -8.29 10.86
C ASP A 335 5.37 -8.92 9.55
N THR A 336 4.47 -9.03 8.58
CA THR A 336 4.77 -9.69 7.32
C THR A 336 5.36 -8.70 6.31
N LEU A 337 6.18 -9.22 5.39
CA LEU A 337 6.62 -8.50 4.19
C LEU A 337 5.45 -7.84 3.46
N LEU A 338 4.30 -8.52 3.43
CA LEU A 338 3.06 -8.03 2.85
C LEU A 338 2.58 -6.73 3.51
N GLN A 339 2.58 -6.64 4.84
CA GLN A 339 2.22 -5.39 5.54
C GLN A 339 3.14 -4.23 5.18
N ARG A 340 4.45 -4.50 5.07
CA ARG A 340 5.44 -3.50 4.65
C ARG A 340 5.24 -3.03 3.21
N ARG A 341 4.87 -3.94 2.31
CA ARG A 341 4.58 -3.61 0.91
C ARG A 341 3.25 -2.88 0.74
N MET A 342 2.24 -3.23 1.53
CA MET A 342 0.93 -2.58 1.53
C MET A 342 0.98 -1.19 2.18
N CYS A 343 1.87 -0.99 3.16
CA CYS A 343 1.98 0.23 3.95
C CYS A 343 3.43 0.74 4.03
N PRO A 344 4.09 1.06 2.91
CA PRO A 344 5.49 1.49 2.94
C PRO A 344 5.70 2.76 3.78
N TRP A 345 4.66 3.60 3.92
CA TRP A 345 4.67 4.80 4.77
C TRP A 345 4.76 4.51 6.28
N SER A 346 4.42 3.31 6.74
CA SER A 346 4.42 3.00 8.17
C SER A 346 5.71 2.37 8.68
N ILE A 347 6.52 1.79 7.77
CA ILE A 347 7.71 1.00 8.14
C ILE A 347 8.99 1.49 7.42
N GLY A 348 8.86 2.21 6.31
CA GLY A 348 9.99 2.80 5.56
C GLY A 348 10.40 4.18 6.05
N PHE A 349 11.67 4.55 5.81
CA PHE A 349 12.08 5.94 5.89
C PHE A 349 11.55 6.72 4.69
N ALA A 350 11.41 8.04 4.86
CA ALA A 350 10.88 8.94 3.85
C ALA A 350 11.50 8.71 2.46
N PRO A 351 10.72 8.86 1.38
CA PRO A 351 11.19 8.61 0.03
C PRO A 351 12.39 9.48 -0.31
N ILE A 352 13.41 8.88 -0.91
CA ILE A 352 14.52 9.60 -1.52
C ILE A 352 14.07 10.03 -2.91
N ARG A 353 13.90 11.34 -3.09
CA ARG A 353 13.78 11.91 -4.44
C ARG A 353 15.15 11.95 -5.07
N ILE A 354 15.32 11.19 -6.13
CA ILE A 354 16.55 11.18 -6.92
C ILE A 354 16.48 12.35 -7.89
N PRO A 355 17.45 13.29 -7.87
CA PRO A 355 17.49 14.38 -8.85
C PRO A 355 17.47 13.82 -10.29
N ASP A 356 16.76 14.53 -11.19
CA ASP A 356 16.69 14.26 -12.63
C ASP A 356 16.01 12.95 -13.06
N GLN A 357 15.37 12.22 -12.13
CA GLN A 357 14.51 11.09 -12.46
C GLN A 357 13.19 11.12 -11.70
N SER A 358 12.14 10.60 -12.33
CA SER A 358 10.85 10.32 -11.69
C SER A 358 10.92 9.14 -10.69
N VAL A 359 12.11 8.60 -10.43
CA VAL A 359 12.31 7.43 -9.57
C VAL A 359 12.36 7.84 -8.11
N VAL A 360 11.45 7.27 -7.34
CA VAL A 360 11.37 7.41 -5.90
C VAL A 360 11.93 6.14 -5.25
N ALA A 361 13.04 6.29 -4.53
CA ALA A 361 13.64 5.18 -3.79
C ALA A 361 13.19 5.18 -2.33
N TRP A 362 13.06 3.99 -1.77
CA TRP A 362 12.61 3.72 -0.42
C TRP A 362 13.72 3.09 0.37
N ILE A 363 13.95 3.54 1.60
CA ILE A 363 14.83 2.81 2.50
C ILE A 363 13.96 1.94 3.39
N THR A 364 14.05 0.63 3.16
CA THR A 364 13.40 -0.38 3.98
C THR A 364 14.47 -1.23 4.63
N PRO A 365 14.14 -1.97 5.69
CA PRO A 365 14.97 -3.08 6.08
C PRO A 365 15.09 -4.11 4.94
N VAL A 366 16.16 -4.91 4.95
CA VAL A 366 16.36 -5.99 3.97
C VAL A 366 15.35 -7.11 4.20
N GLU A 367 14.76 -7.59 3.13
CA GLU A 367 13.79 -8.67 3.09
C GLU A 367 14.36 -9.87 2.31
N ILE A 368 13.72 -11.03 2.41
CA ILE A 368 14.19 -12.28 1.75
C ILE A 368 14.35 -12.08 0.24
N GLU A 369 13.40 -11.38 -0.40
CA GLU A 369 13.44 -11.09 -1.84
C GLU A 369 14.60 -10.15 -2.27
N ASP A 370 15.21 -9.42 -1.32
CA ASP A 370 16.33 -8.53 -1.59
C ASP A 370 17.69 -9.23 -1.49
N GLU A 371 17.75 -10.38 -0.80
CA GLU A 371 19.01 -10.98 -0.37
C GLU A 371 19.92 -11.38 -1.53
N VAL A 372 19.35 -11.89 -2.62
CA VAL A 372 20.11 -12.27 -3.82
C VAL A 372 20.73 -11.03 -4.46
N ALA A 373 19.91 -10.01 -4.74
CA ALA A 373 20.34 -8.79 -5.40
C ALA A 373 21.41 -8.03 -4.58
N ILE A 374 21.25 -7.96 -3.25
CA ILE A 374 22.24 -7.28 -2.41
C ILE A 374 23.56 -8.05 -2.30
N ARG A 375 23.52 -9.39 -2.31
CA ARG A 375 24.73 -10.23 -2.33
C ARG A 375 25.51 -10.08 -3.64
N GLU A 376 24.81 -10.11 -4.77
CA GLU A 376 25.41 -9.90 -6.09
C GLU A 376 26.03 -8.51 -6.16
N LEU A 377 25.28 -7.49 -5.75
CA LEU A 377 25.77 -6.12 -5.73
C LEU A 377 27.00 -5.95 -4.82
N PHE A 378 27.01 -6.58 -3.65
CA PHE A 378 28.16 -6.60 -2.76
C PHE A 378 29.37 -7.29 -3.40
N ALA A 379 29.20 -8.47 -4.01
CA ALA A 379 30.28 -9.21 -4.64
C ALA A 379 30.90 -8.43 -5.83
N GLN A 380 30.06 -7.90 -6.72
CA GLN A 380 30.48 -7.12 -7.90
C GLN A 380 31.29 -5.88 -7.51
N SER A 381 30.98 -5.25 -6.38
CA SER A 381 31.69 -4.05 -5.91
C SER A 381 33.16 -4.28 -5.56
N TYR A 382 33.57 -5.55 -5.39
CA TYR A 382 34.95 -5.93 -5.09
C TYR A 382 35.62 -6.75 -6.21
N GLU A 383 34.88 -7.11 -7.26
CA GLU A 383 35.33 -8.07 -8.27
C GLU A 383 36.64 -7.67 -8.94
N GLN A 384 36.79 -6.37 -9.25
CA GLN A 384 38.01 -5.82 -9.85
C GLN A 384 39.28 -6.03 -9.01
N PHE A 385 39.14 -6.27 -7.69
CA PHE A 385 40.27 -6.46 -6.79
C PHE A 385 40.62 -7.94 -6.54
N PHE A 386 39.82 -8.89 -7.02
CA PHE A 386 40.05 -10.31 -6.73
C PHE A 386 41.37 -10.83 -7.31
N ALA A 387 41.75 -10.35 -8.50
CA ALA A 387 42.99 -10.74 -9.15
C ALA A 387 44.24 -10.20 -8.44
N THR A 388 44.18 -8.98 -7.91
CA THR A 388 45.33 -8.32 -7.25
C THR A 388 45.42 -8.61 -5.76
N HIS A 389 44.28 -8.90 -5.11
CA HIS A 389 44.19 -9.11 -3.67
C HIS A 389 43.32 -10.34 -3.33
N PRO A 390 43.90 -11.56 -3.33
CA PRO A 390 43.17 -12.78 -2.96
C PRO A 390 42.55 -12.74 -1.56
N SER A 391 43.13 -11.95 -0.65
CA SER A 391 42.59 -11.65 0.68
C SER A 391 41.20 -10.98 0.64
N ILE A 392 40.95 -10.10 -0.33
CA ILE A 392 39.64 -9.46 -0.57
C ILE A 392 38.62 -10.50 -1.06
N GLN A 393 39.00 -11.37 -2.00
CA GLN A 393 38.10 -12.43 -2.47
C GLN A 393 37.69 -13.37 -1.32
N LYS A 394 38.65 -13.75 -0.47
CA LYS A 394 38.39 -14.55 0.72
C LYS A 394 37.48 -13.84 1.72
N MET A 395 37.68 -12.54 1.93
CA MET A 395 36.82 -11.70 2.78
C MET A 395 35.38 -11.70 2.27
N VAL A 396 35.18 -11.40 0.98
CA VAL A 396 33.83 -11.38 0.34
C VAL A 396 33.15 -12.74 0.48
N ASN A 397 33.85 -13.82 0.13
CA ASN A 397 33.32 -15.18 0.27
C ASN A 397 32.95 -15.53 1.72
N THR A 398 33.71 -15.03 2.69
CA THR A 398 33.41 -15.23 4.12
C THR A 398 32.16 -14.46 4.52
N SER A 399 32.01 -13.21 4.06
CA SER A 399 30.82 -12.41 4.35
C SER A 399 29.55 -13.03 3.75
N LEU A 400 29.62 -13.44 2.48
CA LEU A 400 28.53 -14.14 1.78
C LEU A 400 28.14 -15.47 2.46
N LYS A 401 29.03 -16.11 3.22
CA LYS A 401 28.71 -17.34 3.97
C LYS A 401 28.23 -17.08 5.39
N LYS A 402 28.43 -15.88 5.93
CA LYS A 402 28.16 -15.56 7.33
C LYS A 402 27.08 -14.50 7.46
N ASP A 403 27.46 -13.22 7.47
CA ASP A 403 26.57 -12.10 7.78
C ASP A 403 25.68 -11.70 6.60
N MET A 404 25.93 -12.23 5.41
CA MET A 404 25.05 -12.08 4.24
C MET A 404 24.45 -13.40 3.77
N ALA A 405 24.42 -14.45 4.61
CA ALA A 405 23.86 -15.76 4.25
C ALA A 405 22.40 -15.64 3.76
N LEU A 406 22.06 -16.44 2.75
CA LEU A 406 20.68 -16.53 2.23
C LEU A 406 19.80 -17.26 3.24
N THR A 407 18.56 -16.83 3.30
CA THR A 407 17.49 -17.52 4.02
C THR A 407 17.20 -18.85 3.32
N ILE A 408 17.32 -19.95 4.08
CA ILE A 408 17.16 -21.33 3.56
C ILE A 408 15.70 -21.79 3.62
N ASP A 409 14.90 -21.22 4.52
CA ASP A 409 13.52 -21.60 4.75
C ASP A 409 12.57 -20.67 3.99
N ASP A 410 11.92 -21.20 2.95
CA ASP A 410 10.93 -20.47 2.14
C ASP A 410 9.71 -20.03 2.97
N ALA A 411 9.46 -20.66 4.13
CA ALA A 411 8.40 -20.27 5.05
C ALA A 411 8.82 -19.18 6.06
N ALA A 412 10.08 -18.75 6.04
CA ALA A 412 10.55 -17.73 6.96
C ALA A 412 9.84 -16.39 6.70
N SER A 413 9.36 -15.76 7.77
CA SER A 413 8.75 -14.43 7.71
C SER A 413 9.76 -13.29 7.66
N SER A 414 11.07 -13.59 7.81
CA SER A 414 12.12 -12.57 7.87
C SER A 414 13.47 -13.06 7.33
N SER A 415 14.25 -12.12 6.81
CA SER A 415 15.59 -12.34 6.29
C SER A 415 16.58 -12.78 7.38
N GLN A 416 17.30 -13.90 7.15
CA GLN A 416 18.42 -14.33 8.01
C GLN A 416 19.55 -13.31 8.04
N MET A 417 19.84 -12.70 6.88
CA MET A 417 20.80 -11.61 6.77
C MET A 417 20.44 -10.47 7.73
N ARG A 418 19.17 -10.05 7.73
CA ARG A 418 18.68 -9.03 8.67
C ARG A 418 18.81 -9.47 10.12
N GLN A 419 18.38 -10.70 10.43
CA GLN A 419 18.38 -11.23 11.78
C GLN A 419 19.79 -11.24 12.39
N TRP A 420 20.81 -11.58 11.59
CA TRP A 420 22.19 -11.59 12.03
C TRP A 420 22.67 -10.23 12.59
N PHE A 421 22.25 -9.13 11.96
CA PHE A 421 22.57 -7.77 12.43
C PHE A 421 21.71 -7.36 13.62
N ARG A 422 20.43 -7.73 13.65
CA ARG A 422 19.53 -7.48 14.79
C ARG A 422 19.98 -8.14 16.08
N ASP A 423 20.49 -9.37 16.00
CA ASP A 423 21.07 -10.09 17.15
C ASP A 423 22.28 -9.36 17.77
N ARG A 424 22.83 -8.37 17.05
CA ARG A 424 23.96 -7.51 17.47
C ARG A 424 23.54 -6.06 17.67
N GLU A 425 22.29 -5.86 18.10
CA GLU A 425 21.67 -4.55 18.32
C GLU A 425 21.69 -3.62 17.09
N GLY A 426 21.82 -4.21 15.90
CA GLY A 426 21.92 -3.53 14.61
C GLY A 426 20.69 -3.69 13.72
N ASP A 427 20.85 -3.41 12.43
CA ASP A 427 19.88 -3.73 11.37
C ASP A 427 20.58 -3.73 9.99
N PHE A 428 19.87 -4.20 8.97
CA PHE A 428 20.31 -4.12 7.57
C PHE A 428 19.23 -3.42 6.77
N PHE A 429 19.61 -2.34 6.09
CA PHE A 429 18.74 -1.53 5.24
C PHE A 429 19.10 -1.67 3.76
N VAL A 430 18.09 -1.61 2.92
CA VAL A 430 18.21 -1.54 1.46
C VAL A 430 17.46 -0.33 0.94
N ALA A 431 18.02 0.29 -0.10
CA ALA A 431 17.33 1.27 -0.91
C ALA A 431 16.66 0.52 -2.05
N VAL A 432 15.35 0.65 -2.22
CA VAL A 432 14.56 -0.09 -3.21
C VAL A 432 13.66 0.84 -4.00
N GLN A 433 13.50 0.57 -5.30
CA GLN A 433 12.31 0.99 -6.03
C GLN A 433 11.22 -0.06 -5.75
N HIS A 434 9.96 0.31 -5.51
CA HIS A 434 8.93 -0.67 -5.08
C HIS A 434 8.22 -1.40 -6.23
N HIS A 435 8.18 -0.81 -7.42
CA HIS A 435 7.38 -1.34 -8.54
C HIS A 435 8.13 -1.24 -9.89
N PRO A 436 8.70 -2.35 -10.41
CA PRO A 436 8.96 -3.61 -9.69
C PRO A 436 9.94 -3.39 -8.52
N ARG A 437 9.93 -4.29 -7.53
CA ARG A 437 10.87 -4.19 -6.40
C ARG A 437 12.31 -4.41 -6.91
N SER A 438 13.16 -3.38 -6.84
CA SER A 438 14.56 -3.48 -7.28
C SER A 438 15.52 -2.82 -6.29
N VAL A 439 16.56 -3.55 -5.87
CA VAL A 439 17.58 -3.07 -4.93
C VAL A 439 18.54 -2.10 -5.64
N LEU A 440 18.59 -0.86 -5.13
CA LEU A 440 19.46 0.22 -5.61
C LEU A 440 20.75 0.32 -4.78
N GLY A 441 20.75 -0.24 -3.57
CA GLY A 441 21.88 -0.26 -2.65
C GLY A 441 21.48 -0.84 -1.29
N GLY A 442 22.45 -1.00 -0.40
CA GLY A 442 22.21 -1.41 0.98
C GLY A 442 23.32 -0.99 1.92
N ILE A 443 23.00 -0.99 3.21
CA ILE A 443 23.91 -0.71 4.31
C ILE A 443 23.48 -1.54 5.51
N ALA A 444 24.45 -2.13 6.19
CA ALA A 444 24.23 -2.82 7.44
C ALA A 444 24.94 -2.08 8.57
N VAL A 445 24.45 -2.27 9.79
CA VAL A 445 25.08 -1.71 10.97
C VAL A 445 24.94 -2.69 12.13
N ARG A 446 25.95 -2.75 13.00
CA ARG A 446 25.89 -3.52 14.25
C ARG A 446 26.57 -2.76 15.37
N LYS A 447 26.20 -3.08 16.61
CA LYS A 447 26.93 -2.61 17.79
C LYS A 447 28.23 -3.40 17.93
N CYS A 448 29.32 -2.70 18.26
CA CYS A 448 30.60 -3.33 18.56
C CYS A 448 30.52 -3.99 19.94
N THR A 449 31.11 -5.18 20.06
CA THR A 449 31.30 -5.86 21.34
C THR A 449 32.26 -5.06 22.24
N PRO A 450 32.25 -5.24 23.57
CA PRO A 450 33.17 -4.51 24.46
C PRO A 450 34.65 -4.64 24.08
N LYS A 451 35.06 -5.81 23.57
CA LYS A 451 36.43 -6.05 23.09
C LYS A 451 36.74 -5.24 21.82
N GLU A 452 35.80 -5.14 20.89
CA GLU A 452 35.95 -4.32 19.68
C GLU A 452 35.93 -2.83 20.02
N GLN A 453 35.10 -2.41 20.97
CA GLN A 453 35.05 -1.03 21.45
C GLN A 453 36.42 -0.56 21.96
N GLN A 454 37.11 -1.41 22.75
CA GLN A 454 38.47 -1.12 23.24
C GLN A 454 39.47 -0.89 22.12
N LEU A 455 39.33 -1.56 20.97
CA LEU A 455 40.19 -1.35 19.80
C LEU A 455 39.91 -0.01 19.10
N HIS A 456 38.68 0.49 19.20
CA HIS A 456 38.31 1.78 18.61
C HIS A 456 38.61 2.95 19.54
N THR A 457 38.57 2.77 20.86
CA THR A 457 38.91 3.82 21.82
C THR A 457 40.40 3.75 22.15
N ASN A 458 41.23 4.51 21.43
CA ASN A 458 42.64 4.74 21.80
C ASN A 458 42.77 5.58 23.09
N ASP A 459 41.65 6.05 23.66
CA ASP A 459 41.60 6.77 24.92
C ASP A 459 41.76 5.80 26.09
N THR A 460 42.96 5.77 26.66
CA THR A 460 43.27 5.09 27.93
C THR A 460 42.58 5.74 29.15
N GLY A 461 41.83 6.83 28.95
CA GLY A 461 41.14 7.58 30.01
C GLY A 461 39.64 7.33 30.04
N GLN A 462 39.19 6.40 30.89
CA GLN A 462 37.90 6.30 31.62
C GLN A 462 36.54 6.69 30.98
N ASN A 463 36.46 7.10 29.71
CA ASN A 463 35.21 7.52 29.09
C ASN A 463 34.46 6.32 28.48
N THR A 464 34.11 5.36 29.33
CA THR A 464 33.33 4.13 29.03
C THR A 464 31.87 4.40 28.65
N ALA A 465 31.52 5.64 28.33
CA ALA A 465 30.14 6.09 28.21
C ALA A 465 29.59 6.08 26.77
N ARG A 466 30.39 5.78 25.75
CA ARG A 466 29.93 5.83 24.35
C ARG A 466 29.65 4.45 23.79
N ASP A 467 28.45 4.25 23.26
CA ASP A 467 28.17 3.07 22.43
C ASP A 467 28.90 3.24 21.09
N VAL A 468 29.53 2.17 20.61
CA VAL A 468 30.20 2.17 19.29
C VAL A 468 29.44 1.25 18.35
N TYR A 469 29.11 1.77 17.18
CA TYR A 469 28.50 1.03 16.08
C TYR A 469 29.45 1.00 14.89
N GLU A 470 29.43 -0.11 14.15
CA GLU A 470 30.23 -0.30 12.94
C GLU A 470 29.30 -0.43 11.73
N LEU A 471 29.57 0.37 10.70
CA LEU A 471 28.94 0.25 9.39
C LEU A 471 29.53 -0.94 8.64
N HIS A 472 28.65 -1.77 8.12
CA HIS A 472 28.95 -2.96 7.34
C HIS A 472 28.27 -2.87 5.98
N ARG A 473 28.87 -3.52 4.98
CA ARG A 473 28.26 -3.81 3.67
C ARG A 473 27.60 -2.61 2.96
N LEU A 474 28.12 -1.38 3.14
CA LEU A 474 27.63 -0.26 2.35
C LEU A 474 27.94 -0.51 0.88
N VAL A 475 26.89 -0.59 0.08
CA VAL A 475 26.99 -0.80 -1.36
C VAL A 475 25.88 -0.06 -2.08
N VAL A 476 26.18 0.50 -3.26
CA VAL A 476 25.20 1.17 -4.13
C VAL A 476 25.42 0.63 -5.53
N HIS A 477 24.34 0.40 -6.26
CA HIS A 477 24.41 -0.06 -7.63
C HIS A 477 25.04 1.03 -8.52
N PRO A 478 26.00 0.69 -9.43
CA PRO A 478 26.77 1.69 -10.17
C PRO A 478 25.94 2.72 -10.94
N ALA A 479 24.80 2.30 -11.51
CA ALA A 479 23.85 3.20 -12.19
C ALA A 479 23.28 4.33 -11.29
N TRP A 480 23.40 4.17 -9.96
CA TRP A 480 22.87 5.08 -8.95
C TRP A 480 23.95 5.82 -8.15
N TYR A 481 25.22 5.72 -8.55
CA TYR A 481 26.29 6.49 -7.93
C TYR A 481 26.06 7.99 -8.04
N ARG A 482 26.43 8.71 -6.97
CA ARG A 482 26.28 10.17 -6.85
C ARG A 482 24.85 10.70 -6.90
N ARG A 483 23.84 9.82 -6.80
CA ARG A 483 22.42 10.18 -6.79
C ARG A 483 21.80 10.28 -5.40
N GLY A 484 22.63 10.34 -4.36
CA GLY A 484 22.19 10.48 -2.97
C GLY A 484 21.79 9.18 -2.25
N ILE A 485 21.71 8.03 -2.94
CA ILE A 485 21.31 6.75 -2.34
C ILE A 485 22.17 6.36 -1.13
N GLY A 486 23.50 6.36 -1.28
CA GLY A 486 24.41 6.02 -0.18
C GLY A 486 24.28 6.97 1.02
N LYS A 487 24.09 8.27 0.75
CA LYS A 487 23.91 9.28 1.80
C LYS A 487 22.62 9.05 2.57
N ALA A 488 21.52 8.79 1.86
CA ALA A 488 20.25 8.53 2.48
C ALA A 488 20.26 7.23 3.31
N LEU A 489 20.89 6.17 2.81
CA LEU A 489 21.11 4.92 3.57
C LEU A 489 21.88 5.18 4.88
N LEU A 490 22.94 5.98 4.82
CA LEU A 490 23.68 6.38 6.00
C LEU A 490 22.82 7.22 6.98
N GLU A 491 22.12 8.25 6.50
CA GLU A 491 21.23 9.07 7.32
C GLU A 491 20.12 8.25 7.99
N CYS A 492 19.62 7.21 7.31
CA CYS A 492 18.69 6.22 7.87
C CYS A 492 19.31 5.49 9.06
N VAL A 493 20.53 4.97 8.92
CA VAL A 493 21.26 4.30 10.00
C VAL A 493 21.52 5.26 11.16
N GLU A 494 21.99 6.47 10.88
CA GLU A 494 22.24 7.50 11.91
C GLU A 494 20.96 7.79 12.70
N ARG A 495 19.83 8.01 12.02
CA ARG A 495 18.53 8.26 12.66
C ARG A 495 18.06 7.07 13.50
N GLN A 496 18.23 5.84 13.02
CA GLN A 496 17.82 4.64 13.75
C GLN A 496 18.66 4.46 15.03
N ILE A 497 19.95 4.72 14.96
CA ILE A 497 20.87 4.59 16.10
C ILE A 497 20.60 5.69 17.12
N THR A 498 20.53 6.94 16.69
CA THR A 498 20.28 8.09 17.59
C THR A 498 18.94 7.97 18.29
N SER A 499 17.90 7.41 17.66
CA SER A 499 16.59 7.22 18.30
C SER A 499 16.58 6.12 19.37
N LYS A 500 17.48 5.13 19.28
CA LYS A 500 17.63 4.04 20.27
C LYS A 500 18.62 4.40 21.38
N ALA A 501 19.60 5.24 21.09
CA ALA A 501 20.69 5.53 21.99
C ALA A 501 20.29 6.50 23.11
N LYS A 502 20.69 6.17 24.35
CA LYS A 502 20.54 7.05 25.52
C LYS A 502 21.79 7.92 25.78
N LYS A 503 22.86 7.68 25.02
CA LYS A 503 24.18 8.28 25.20
C LYS A 503 24.74 8.67 23.84
N THR A 504 25.79 9.48 23.82
CA THR A 504 26.56 9.79 22.62
C THR A 504 27.04 8.51 21.93
N VAL A 505 26.82 8.43 20.62
CA VAL A 505 27.21 7.26 19.82
C VAL A 505 28.41 7.59 18.94
N MET A 506 29.33 6.64 18.82
CA MET A 506 30.40 6.69 17.82
C MET A 506 30.11 5.70 16.71
N LEU A 507 29.93 6.21 15.49
CA LEU A 507 29.81 5.41 14.28
C LEU A 507 31.18 5.23 13.64
N THR A 508 31.51 4.00 13.28
CA THR A 508 32.80 3.63 12.69
C THR A 508 32.58 2.95 11.34
N ALA A 509 33.49 3.18 10.39
CA ALA A 509 33.47 2.49 9.10
C ALA A 509 34.90 2.12 8.72
N THR A 510 35.14 0.83 8.45
CA THR A 510 36.44 0.33 8.01
C THR A 510 36.36 -0.09 6.56
N THR A 511 37.20 0.49 5.71
CA THR A 511 37.19 0.26 4.26
C THR A 511 38.60 0.04 3.72
N PHE A 512 38.71 -0.67 2.60
CA PHE A 512 39.97 -0.87 1.88
C PHE A 512 40.44 0.45 1.27
N ALA A 513 41.73 0.77 1.38
CA ALA A 513 42.29 2.02 0.86
C ALA A 513 42.10 2.17 -0.66
N GLY A 514 42.09 1.06 -1.42
CA GLY A 514 41.83 1.06 -2.86
C GLY A 514 40.37 1.35 -3.26
N LEU A 515 39.42 1.37 -2.31
CA LEU A 515 38.03 1.78 -2.58
C LEU A 515 37.88 3.30 -2.49
N GLU A 516 38.53 4.04 -3.40
CA GLU A 516 38.55 5.50 -3.41
C GLU A 516 37.16 6.14 -3.31
N GLY A 517 36.17 5.59 -4.02
CA GLY A 517 34.78 6.07 -3.96
C GLY A 517 34.16 5.97 -2.57
N ALA A 518 34.42 4.88 -1.83
CA ALA A 518 33.93 4.71 -0.46
C ALA A 518 34.68 5.64 0.51
N ASN A 519 35.99 5.79 0.35
CA ASN A 519 36.82 6.69 1.14
C ASN A 519 36.35 8.16 1.02
N GLN A 520 36.15 8.62 -0.23
CA GLN A 520 35.62 9.96 -0.50
C GLN A 520 34.19 10.13 0.04
N PHE A 521 33.36 9.10 -0.07
CA PHE A 521 32.00 9.11 0.47
C PHE A 521 32.00 9.37 1.98
N TYR A 522 32.74 8.60 2.77
CA TYR A 522 32.76 8.79 4.24
C TYR A 522 33.26 10.18 4.63
N THR A 523 34.32 10.69 4.00
CA THR A 523 34.79 12.07 4.23
C THR A 523 33.71 13.09 3.90
N SER A 524 32.99 12.94 2.78
CA SER A 524 31.90 13.85 2.39
C SER A 524 30.70 13.82 3.34
N CYS A 525 30.53 12.71 4.08
CA CYS A 525 29.48 12.53 5.07
C CYS A 525 29.88 12.99 6.49
N GLY A 526 31.02 13.66 6.62
CA GLY A 526 31.49 14.26 7.88
C GLY A 526 32.18 13.28 8.82
N PHE A 527 32.65 12.13 8.32
CA PHE A 527 33.55 11.29 9.11
C PHE A 527 34.94 11.95 9.21
N SER A 528 35.56 11.86 10.38
CA SER A 528 36.90 12.36 10.62
C SER A 528 37.96 11.57 9.83
N LEU A 529 39.14 12.19 9.69
CA LEU A 529 40.29 11.62 8.96
C LEU A 529 40.55 10.16 9.35
N PRO A 530 40.75 9.28 8.37
CA PRO A 530 40.87 7.85 8.64
C PRO A 530 42.16 7.54 9.40
N GLN A 531 42.05 6.65 10.39
CA GLN A 531 43.22 5.97 10.92
C GLN A 531 43.59 4.86 9.93
N SER A 532 44.82 4.90 9.41
CA SER A 532 45.33 3.87 8.49
C SER A 532 46.04 2.75 9.26
N PHE A 533 45.82 1.51 8.84
CA PHE A 533 46.53 0.34 9.36
C PHE A 533 46.66 -0.74 8.28
N HIS A 534 47.56 -1.70 8.49
CA HIS A 534 47.72 -2.85 7.60
C HIS A 534 47.01 -4.08 8.16
N LEU A 535 46.23 -4.76 7.31
CA LEU A 535 45.63 -6.06 7.58
C LEU A 535 46.20 -7.06 6.57
N GLY A 536 47.34 -7.67 6.92
CA GLY A 536 48.13 -8.44 5.95
C GLY A 536 48.73 -7.53 4.90
N ASP A 537 48.43 -7.79 3.63
CA ASP A 537 48.84 -6.99 2.47
C ASP A 537 47.91 -5.80 2.18
N LEU A 538 46.77 -5.71 2.87
CA LEU A 538 45.77 -4.68 2.63
C LEU A 538 46.02 -3.45 3.51
N GLN A 539 46.11 -2.28 2.90
CA GLN A 539 45.98 -1.01 3.62
C GLN A 539 44.50 -0.71 3.86
N MET A 540 44.12 -0.53 5.12
CA MET A 540 42.75 -0.30 5.56
C MET A 540 42.64 1.10 6.19
N HIS A 541 41.48 1.74 6.00
CA HIS A 541 41.13 3.02 6.58
C HIS A 541 39.94 2.87 7.53
N THR A 542 40.07 3.33 8.77
CA THR A 542 38.95 3.42 9.72
C THR A 542 38.53 4.87 9.93
N TYR A 543 37.31 5.17 9.49
CA TYR A 543 36.62 6.45 9.63
C TYR A 543 35.76 6.46 10.90
N ARG A 544 35.61 7.64 11.52
CA ARG A 544 34.78 7.80 12.74
C ARG A 544 33.88 9.02 12.64
N LYS A 545 32.67 8.92 13.15
CA LYS A 545 31.72 10.04 13.27
C LYS A 545 31.00 9.94 14.61
N VAL A 546 30.90 11.06 15.31
CA VAL A 546 30.13 11.15 16.57
C VAL A 546 28.72 11.62 16.22
N LEU A 547 27.70 10.92 16.71
CA LEU A 547 26.28 11.21 16.50
C LEU A 547 25.64 11.80 17.75
#